data_AF-A0A935D891-F1
#
_entry.id   AF-A0A935D891-F1
#
_cell.length_a   1.000
_cell.length_b   1.000
_cell.length_c   1.000
_cell.angle_alpha   90.00
_cell.angle_beta   90.00
_cell.angle_gamma   90.00
#
_symmetry.space_group_name_H-M   'P 1'
#
loop_
_entity.id
_entity.type
_entity.pdbx_description
1 polymer ?
#
loop_
_entity_poly.entity_id
_entity_poly.type
_entity_poly.pdbx_seq_one_letter_code
_entity_poly.pdbx_strand_id
1 'polypeptide(L)'
;MSHLLSKSTYMRGKQCPKALWLYKHRRDLLPPIGAQQQAIFDSGTSVGLMAQQLFPGGVDCAPPSPFEFAQSVVDTAAAIARGERVIYEAAFMRDGVLAALDLLVHTAEGWKAFEVKGSTGVKDVYVQDAALQYYVISGSIALADVSIVYLNNSYVKQGAVDVQQLFNRTSVLAEVLREQAAIPARIEALKQVVQQEQAPVVDIGPQCDAPYPCDFKPHCWLHIPERSVFELTGATEQKWSLYQRGILKLVDIPENEKLSAAQRRQVNAWKSGEGHIQHEPLHQWLAALEYPVHHFDFETMMPSIPLYDGTRPFQQMPFQYSLHVQSAPSAPATHHEFLADGTSDPREALVQQLLKDIGPTGDILAYNATFERMVLRDLARDLPHHAPAIQQLLPRIKDLMDAFRHGWYYAPQMNGKYGIKTVLPALVPTLSYKTLNVQEGGTASLRFTQLASGTYTGNVPQLRTDLLAYCKMDTLAMVEVLGVLQQVVL
;
A
#
# COMPACT_ATOMS: atom_id res chain seq x y z
N MET A 1 18.24 24.81 -21.48
CA MET A 1 17.40 23.73 -22.03
C MET A 1 16.17 23.61 -21.15
N SER A 2 14.96 23.77 -21.68
CA SER A 2 13.71 23.56 -20.93
C SER A 2 12.93 22.40 -21.53
N HIS A 3 12.31 21.58 -20.68
CA HIS A 3 11.46 20.47 -21.09
C HIS A 3 10.00 20.82 -20.82
N LEU A 4 9.09 20.44 -21.72
CA LEU A 4 7.65 20.60 -21.50
C LEU A 4 7.07 19.38 -20.78
N LEU A 5 7.60 18.19 -21.08
CA LEU A 5 7.23 16.92 -20.46
C LEU A 5 8.45 16.28 -19.80
N SER A 6 8.22 15.56 -18.71
CA SER A 6 9.11 14.58 -18.12
C SER A 6 8.47 13.19 -18.17
N LYS A 7 9.26 12.15 -17.89
CA LYS A 7 8.83 10.76 -17.65
C LYS A 7 7.49 10.69 -16.88
N SER A 8 7.45 11.26 -15.68
CA SER A 8 6.27 11.24 -14.81
C SER A 8 5.06 11.95 -15.42
N THR A 9 5.26 13.06 -16.14
CA THR A 9 4.13 13.80 -16.77
C THR A 9 3.62 13.11 -18.04
N TYR A 10 4.49 12.43 -18.79
CA TYR A 10 4.07 11.61 -19.93
C TYR A 10 3.20 10.45 -19.46
N MET A 11 3.64 9.72 -18.43
CA MET A 11 2.87 8.62 -17.85
C MET A 11 1.53 9.11 -17.27
N ARG A 12 1.52 10.28 -16.61
CA ARG A 12 0.29 10.94 -16.13
C ARG A 12 -0.66 11.26 -17.28
N GLY A 13 -0.15 11.84 -18.38
CA GLY A 13 -0.96 12.16 -19.55
C GLY A 13 -1.49 10.94 -20.29
N LYS A 14 -0.69 9.86 -20.35
CA LYS A 14 -1.09 8.55 -20.89
C LYS A 14 -2.25 7.95 -20.10
N GLN A 15 -2.27 8.12 -18.77
CA GLN A 15 -3.38 7.70 -17.91
C GLN A 15 -4.59 8.62 -18.07
N CYS A 16 -4.40 9.94 -17.97
CA CYS A 16 -5.48 10.92 -18.10
C CYS A 16 -4.94 12.29 -18.58
N PRO A 17 -5.34 12.77 -19.78
CA PRO A 17 -4.86 14.07 -20.29
C PRO A 17 -5.32 15.25 -19.43
N LYS A 18 -6.51 15.16 -18.82
CA LYS A 18 -6.97 16.17 -17.84
C LYS A 18 -6.06 16.23 -16.61
N ALA A 19 -5.58 15.09 -16.11
CA ALA A 19 -4.65 15.06 -14.98
C ALA A 19 -3.27 15.67 -15.35
N LEU A 20 -2.79 15.46 -16.58
CA LEU A 20 -1.59 16.16 -17.08
C LEU A 20 -1.81 17.67 -17.12
N TRP A 21 -2.92 18.13 -17.69
CA TRP A 21 -3.23 19.56 -17.76
C TRP A 21 -3.31 20.19 -16.37
N LEU A 22 -4.04 19.56 -15.43
CA LEU A 22 -4.15 20.02 -14.05
C LEU A 22 -2.78 20.06 -13.36
N TYR A 23 -1.90 19.09 -13.61
CA TYR A 23 -0.54 19.11 -13.07
C TYR A 23 0.30 20.27 -13.58
N LYS A 24 0.09 20.71 -14.83
CA LYS A 24 0.87 21.81 -15.42
C LYS A 24 0.31 23.19 -15.07
N HIS A 25 -1.01 23.31 -14.93
CA HIS A 25 -1.69 24.61 -14.79
C HIS A 25 -2.30 24.87 -13.42
N ARG A 26 -2.63 23.81 -12.66
CA ARG A 26 -3.37 23.87 -11.40
C ARG A 26 -2.77 22.99 -10.31
N ARG A 27 -1.45 23.15 -10.09
CA ARG A 27 -0.72 22.44 -9.02
C ARG A 27 -1.28 22.73 -7.62
N ASP A 28 -1.98 23.84 -7.45
CA ASP A 28 -2.71 24.20 -6.24
C ASP A 28 -3.82 23.19 -5.88
N LEU A 29 -4.28 22.38 -6.83
CA LEU A 29 -5.26 21.32 -6.60
C LEU A 29 -4.65 19.97 -6.18
N LEU A 30 -3.33 19.86 -6.14
CA LEU A 30 -2.67 18.65 -5.63
C LEU A 30 -2.84 18.57 -4.11
N PRO A 31 -3.24 17.41 -3.57
CA PRO A 31 -3.19 17.21 -2.13
C PRO A 31 -1.73 17.23 -1.64
N PRO A 32 -1.50 17.58 -0.36
CA PRO A 32 -0.19 17.40 0.25
C PRO A 32 0.22 15.92 0.22
N ILE A 33 1.52 15.66 0.07
CA ILE A 33 2.05 14.30 0.11
C ILE A 33 1.88 13.76 1.55
N GLY A 34 1.05 12.73 1.71
CA GLY A 34 0.85 12.06 3.00
C GLY A 34 2.04 11.17 3.39
N ALA A 35 2.14 10.82 4.67
CA ALA A 35 3.26 10.03 5.21
C ALA A 35 3.45 8.67 4.51
N GLN A 36 2.37 7.96 4.18
CA GLN A 36 2.45 6.69 3.46
C GLN A 36 2.97 6.87 2.03
N GLN A 37 2.52 7.90 1.32
CA GLN A 37 3.00 8.19 -0.04
C GLN A 37 4.47 8.58 -0.03
N GLN A 38 4.89 9.40 0.93
CA GLN A 38 6.29 9.77 1.11
C GLN A 38 7.17 8.55 1.37
N ALA A 39 6.71 7.60 2.19
CA ALA A 39 7.44 6.38 2.47
C ALA A 39 7.64 5.46 1.27
N ILE A 40 6.65 5.40 0.37
CA ILE A 40 6.80 4.67 -0.90
C ILE A 40 7.93 5.29 -1.71
N PHE A 41 8.03 6.63 -1.74
CA PHE A 41 9.14 7.32 -2.39
C PHE A 41 10.48 7.05 -1.69
N ASP A 42 10.55 7.18 -0.37
CA ASP A 42 11.78 6.93 0.41
C ASP A 42 12.29 5.48 0.26
N SER A 43 11.35 4.52 0.25
CA SER A 43 11.66 3.12 -0.02
C SER A 43 12.19 2.92 -1.45
N GLY A 44 11.56 3.57 -2.43
CA GLY A 44 12.03 3.58 -3.82
C GLY A 44 13.45 4.12 -3.95
N THR A 45 13.73 5.27 -3.33
CA THR A 45 15.06 5.88 -3.28
C THR A 45 16.08 4.95 -2.64
N SER A 46 15.73 4.32 -1.52
CA SER A 46 16.62 3.37 -0.82
C SER A 46 16.95 2.14 -1.68
N VAL A 47 15.96 1.63 -2.43
CA VAL A 47 16.16 0.53 -3.38
C VAL A 47 17.03 0.98 -4.57
N GLY A 48 16.83 2.19 -5.10
CA GLY A 48 17.66 2.78 -6.15
C GLY A 48 19.13 2.91 -5.74
N LEU A 49 19.39 3.48 -4.56
CA LEU A 49 20.73 3.59 -3.99
C LEU A 49 21.39 2.23 -3.77
N MET A 50 20.62 1.23 -3.30
CA MET A 50 21.14 -0.14 -3.16
C MET A 50 21.48 -0.76 -4.53
N ALA A 51 20.69 -0.49 -5.57
CA ALA A 51 20.91 -1.01 -6.91
C ALA A 51 22.17 -0.42 -7.58
N GLN A 52 22.63 0.78 -7.19
CA GLN A 52 23.91 1.33 -7.66
C GLN A 52 25.09 0.39 -7.36
N GLN A 53 25.03 -0.38 -6.26
CA GLN A 53 26.07 -1.34 -5.90
C GLN A 53 26.15 -2.55 -6.85
N LEU A 54 25.16 -2.75 -7.74
CA LEU A 54 25.28 -3.72 -8.83
C LEU A 54 26.43 -3.36 -9.79
N PHE A 55 26.74 -2.07 -9.90
CA PHE A 55 27.77 -1.52 -10.79
C PHE A 55 28.57 -0.43 -10.05
N PRO A 56 29.46 -0.80 -9.11
CA PRO A 56 30.15 0.17 -8.27
C PRO A 56 31.11 1.07 -9.07
N GLY A 57 31.39 2.26 -8.52
CA GLY A 57 32.34 3.22 -9.10
C GLY A 57 31.76 4.15 -10.17
N GLY A 58 30.43 4.24 -10.28
CA GLY A 58 29.78 5.18 -11.20
C GLY A 58 29.82 6.65 -10.77
N VAL A 59 29.64 7.53 -11.75
CA VAL A 59 29.50 8.97 -11.55
C VAL A 59 28.02 9.30 -11.36
N ASP A 60 27.69 10.00 -10.27
CA ASP A 60 26.33 10.45 -10.00
C ASP A 60 26.02 11.73 -10.78
N CYS A 61 24.97 11.70 -11.60
CA CYS A 61 24.45 12.84 -12.36
C CYS A 61 23.07 13.29 -11.87
N ALA A 62 22.65 12.87 -10.67
CA ALA A 62 21.41 13.29 -10.05
C ALA A 62 21.29 14.82 -10.02
N PRO A 63 20.08 15.37 -10.18
CA PRO A 63 19.93 16.80 -10.20
C PRO A 63 20.18 17.39 -8.80
N PRO A 64 20.81 18.58 -8.69
CA PRO A 64 21.00 19.26 -7.41
C PRO A 64 19.68 19.54 -6.67
N SER A 65 18.60 19.71 -7.44
CA SER A 65 17.24 19.79 -6.95
C SER A 65 16.25 19.22 -7.98
N PRO A 66 15.02 18.85 -7.59
CA PRO A 66 14.01 18.31 -8.53
C PRO A 66 13.64 19.21 -9.72
N PHE A 67 14.10 20.47 -9.74
CA PHE A 67 13.83 21.45 -10.78
C PHE A 67 15.02 21.69 -11.73
N GLU A 68 16.19 21.13 -11.46
CA GLU A 68 17.47 21.47 -12.12
C GLU A 68 18.04 20.38 -13.03
N PHE A 69 17.17 19.54 -13.59
CA PHE A 69 17.57 18.46 -14.51
C PHE A 69 18.29 18.92 -15.79
N ALA A 70 18.23 20.20 -16.15
CA ALA A 70 19.01 20.72 -17.27
C ALA A 70 20.53 20.55 -17.04
N GLN A 71 20.98 20.66 -15.78
CA GLN A 71 22.37 20.45 -15.42
C GLN A 71 22.73 18.96 -15.50
N SER A 72 21.87 18.06 -14.99
CA SER A 72 22.06 16.61 -15.11
C SER A 72 22.26 16.13 -16.55
N VAL A 73 21.56 16.72 -17.53
CA VAL A 73 21.74 16.39 -18.95
C VAL A 73 23.14 16.77 -19.44
N VAL A 74 23.65 17.94 -19.01
CA VAL A 74 25.01 18.39 -19.34
C VAL A 74 26.05 17.49 -18.67
N ASP A 75 25.86 17.18 -17.39
CA ASP A 75 26.78 16.34 -16.62
C ASP A 75 26.84 14.91 -17.18
N THR A 76 25.70 14.36 -17.57
CA THR A 76 25.60 13.05 -18.23
C THR A 76 26.38 13.04 -19.55
N ALA A 77 26.18 14.05 -20.40
CA ALA A 77 26.92 14.17 -21.67
C ALA A 77 28.45 14.31 -21.43
N ALA A 78 28.85 15.08 -20.42
CA ALA A 78 30.25 15.24 -20.05
C ALA A 78 30.86 13.94 -19.50
N ALA A 79 30.12 13.18 -18.69
CA ALA A 79 30.55 11.88 -18.18
C ALA A 79 30.75 10.86 -19.32
N ILE A 80 29.81 10.79 -20.27
CA ILE A 80 29.95 9.95 -21.46
C ILE A 80 31.20 10.36 -22.27
N ALA A 81 31.41 11.66 -22.49
CA ALA A 81 32.56 12.16 -23.24
C ALA A 81 33.91 11.88 -22.57
N ARG A 82 33.96 11.82 -21.23
CA ARG A 82 35.15 11.40 -20.46
C ARG A 82 35.42 9.89 -20.52
N GLY A 83 34.50 9.11 -21.05
CA GLY A 83 34.62 7.65 -21.11
C GLY A 83 34.20 6.94 -19.82
N GLU A 84 33.41 7.59 -18.97
CA GLU A 84 32.86 6.95 -17.77
C GLU A 84 32.02 5.74 -18.16
N ARG A 85 32.21 4.63 -17.45
CA ARG A 85 31.54 3.36 -17.78
C ARG A 85 30.22 3.15 -17.05
N VAL A 86 30.03 3.81 -15.93
CA VAL A 86 28.82 3.70 -15.11
C VAL A 86 28.40 5.11 -14.71
N ILE A 87 27.13 5.43 -14.97
CA ILE A 87 26.55 6.74 -14.63
C ILE A 87 25.23 6.46 -13.91
N TYR A 88 25.07 7.03 -12.72
CA TYR A 88 23.83 6.98 -11.96
C TYR A 88 22.97 8.20 -12.26
N GLU A 89 21.65 8.03 -12.27
CA GLU A 89 20.68 9.11 -12.52
C GLU A 89 20.96 9.86 -13.83
N ALA A 90 21.39 9.11 -14.86
CA ALA A 90 21.76 9.66 -16.16
C ALA A 90 20.55 10.33 -16.84
N ALA A 91 20.67 11.61 -17.17
CA ALA A 91 19.58 12.41 -17.71
C ALA A 91 19.76 12.72 -19.20
N PHE A 92 18.68 12.60 -19.94
CA PHE A 92 18.61 12.85 -21.39
C PHE A 92 17.38 13.69 -21.72
N MET A 93 17.47 14.43 -22.82
CA MET A 93 16.34 15.21 -23.32
C MET A 93 16.23 15.09 -24.83
N ARG A 94 15.03 14.80 -25.31
CA ARG A 94 14.69 14.69 -26.73
C ARG A 94 13.27 15.18 -26.95
N ASP A 95 13.04 15.96 -28.01
CA ASP A 95 11.72 16.50 -28.36
C ASP A 95 11.03 17.20 -27.18
N GLY A 96 11.77 17.93 -26.36
CA GLY A 96 11.23 18.62 -25.17
C GLY A 96 10.71 17.68 -24.08
N VAL A 97 11.11 16.40 -24.10
CA VAL A 97 10.83 15.40 -23.07
C VAL A 97 12.12 15.06 -22.31
N LEU A 98 12.08 15.19 -20.99
CA LEU A 98 13.15 14.79 -20.08
C LEU A 98 12.94 13.36 -19.57
N ALA A 99 14.01 12.55 -19.61
CA ALA A 99 14.10 11.25 -18.98
C ALA A 99 15.37 11.18 -18.12
N ALA A 100 15.22 10.76 -16.86
CA ALA A 100 16.33 10.38 -15.99
C ALA A 100 16.22 8.88 -15.72
N LEU A 101 17.33 8.19 -15.96
CA LEU A 101 17.49 6.74 -15.86
C LEU A 101 18.32 6.41 -14.62
N ASP A 102 17.89 5.42 -13.85
CA ASP A 102 18.55 5.08 -12.58
C ASP A 102 20.02 4.67 -12.79
N LEU A 103 20.31 3.75 -13.73
CA LEU A 103 21.68 3.30 -14.02
C LEU A 103 21.93 3.15 -15.53
N LEU A 104 22.98 3.81 -16.02
CA LEU A 104 23.49 3.68 -17.39
C LEU A 104 24.89 3.05 -17.37
N VAL A 105 25.07 1.92 -18.06
CA VAL A 105 26.30 1.12 -17.98
C VAL A 105 26.85 0.80 -19.37
N HIS A 106 28.12 1.11 -19.61
CA HIS A 106 28.83 0.77 -20.84
C HIS A 106 29.53 -0.59 -20.71
N THR A 107 29.03 -1.58 -21.46
CA THR A 107 29.58 -2.94 -21.51
C THR A 107 30.33 -3.18 -22.83
N ALA A 108 30.89 -4.38 -23.03
CA ALA A 108 31.50 -4.73 -24.31
C ALA A 108 30.49 -4.76 -25.47
N GLU A 109 29.21 -4.95 -25.19
CA GLU A 109 28.11 -4.97 -26.16
C GLU A 109 27.55 -3.57 -26.46
N GLY A 110 28.01 -2.54 -25.73
CA GLY A 110 27.52 -1.17 -25.79
C GLY A 110 26.81 -0.72 -24.52
N TRP A 111 26.12 0.42 -24.62
CA TRP A 111 25.39 1.02 -23.49
C TRP A 111 24.14 0.21 -23.16
N LYS A 112 23.95 -0.09 -21.88
CA LYS A 112 22.75 -0.75 -21.34
C LYS A 112 22.09 0.15 -20.33
N ALA A 113 20.78 0.27 -20.43
CA ALA A 113 19.95 1.06 -19.52
C ALA A 113 19.26 0.15 -18.50
N PHE A 114 19.28 0.55 -17.23
CA PHE A 114 18.63 -0.18 -16.15
C PHE A 114 17.70 0.75 -15.36
N GLU A 115 16.40 0.46 -15.39
CA GLU A 115 15.40 1.15 -14.56
C GLU A 115 15.09 0.27 -13.34
N VAL A 116 15.23 0.84 -12.14
CA VAL A 116 15.08 0.17 -10.86
C VAL A 116 13.67 0.36 -10.32
N LYS A 117 13.02 -0.74 -9.91
CA LYS A 117 11.69 -0.71 -9.30
C LYS A 117 11.69 -1.44 -7.96
N GLY A 118 11.22 -0.76 -6.92
CA GLY A 118 10.92 -1.34 -5.59
C GLY A 118 9.72 -2.29 -5.62
N SER A 119 9.81 -3.34 -6.44
CA SER A 119 8.78 -4.34 -6.68
C SER A 119 9.44 -5.72 -6.82
N THR A 120 8.65 -6.78 -6.92
CA THR A 120 9.13 -8.17 -7.02
C THR A 120 9.01 -8.76 -8.42
N GLY A 121 8.66 -7.94 -9.42
CA GLY A 121 8.49 -8.38 -10.80
C GLY A 121 8.21 -7.23 -11.76
N VAL A 122 8.38 -7.50 -13.05
CA VAL A 122 8.09 -6.55 -14.12
C VAL A 122 6.58 -6.37 -14.28
N LYS A 123 6.13 -5.13 -14.52
CA LYS A 123 4.74 -4.76 -14.80
C LYS A 123 4.68 -3.99 -16.12
N ASP A 124 3.55 -4.07 -16.82
CA ASP A 124 3.35 -3.37 -18.10
C ASP A 124 3.63 -1.86 -18.00
N VAL A 125 3.24 -1.23 -16.89
CA VAL A 125 3.51 0.19 -16.67
C VAL A 125 5.01 0.51 -16.60
N TYR A 126 5.85 -0.42 -16.12
CA TYR A 126 7.31 -0.27 -16.11
C TYR A 126 7.90 -0.40 -17.50
N VAL A 127 7.34 -1.29 -18.33
CA VAL A 127 7.73 -1.42 -19.75
C VAL A 127 7.38 -0.15 -20.52
N GLN A 128 6.20 0.42 -20.28
CA GLN A 128 5.78 1.69 -20.90
C GLN A 128 6.68 2.86 -20.49
N ASP A 129 7.10 2.88 -19.23
CA ASP A 129 8.04 3.85 -18.67
C ASP A 129 9.42 3.72 -19.34
N ALA A 130 9.97 2.51 -19.38
CA ALA A 130 11.22 2.18 -20.07
C ALA A 130 11.16 2.49 -21.57
N ALA A 131 10.00 2.33 -22.21
CA ALA A 131 9.83 2.61 -23.63
C ALA A 131 10.01 4.10 -23.96
N LEU A 132 9.46 4.99 -23.12
CA LEU A 132 9.70 6.43 -23.24
C LEU A 132 11.18 6.77 -23.02
N GLN A 133 11.79 6.17 -22.00
CA GLN A 133 13.19 6.43 -21.71
C GLN A 133 14.09 5.99 -22.87
N TYR A 134 13.88 4.80 -23.42
CA TYR A 134 14.58 4.34 -24.61
C TYR A 134 14.42 5.32 -25.78
N TYR A 135 13.22 5.81 -26.05
CA TYR A 135 12.98 6.81 -27.10
C TYR A 135 13.84 8.07 -26.89
N VAL A 136 13.88 8.59 -25.66
CA VAL A 136 14.64 9.79 -25.32
C VAL A 136 16.15 9.55 -25.41
N ILE A 137 16.64 8.48 -24.81
CA ILE A 137 18.08 8.16 -24.72
C ILE A 137 18.65 7.77 -26.09
N SER A 138 17.90 6.98 -26.88
CA SER A 138 18.31 6.53 -28.22
C SER A 138 18.51 7.67 -29.23
N GLY A 139 18.01 8.87 -28.92
CA GLY A 139 18.29 10.08 -29.70
C GLY A 139 19.71 10.62 -29.54
N SER A 140 20.41 10.24 -28.46
CA SER A 140 21.76 10.73 -28.15
C SER A 140 22.82 9.63 -28.20
N ILE A 141 22.49 8.41 -27.77
CA ILE A 141 23.39 7.25 -27.76
C ILE A 141 22.65 5.97 -28.16
N ALA A 142 23.34 5.02 -28.79
CA ALA A 142 22.76 3.71 -29.07
C ALA A 142 22.70 2.86 -27.80
N LEU A 143 21.51 2.32 -27.49
CA LEU A 143 21.32 1.36 -26.39
C LEU A 143 21.29 -0.07 -26.93
N ALA A 144 22.20 -0.90 -26.42
CA ALA A 144 22.26 -2.33 -26.69
C ALA A 144 21.17 -3.11 -25.94
N ASP A 145 20.76 -2.62 -24.75
CA ASP A 145 19.70 -3.23 -23.97
C ASP A 145 18.98 -2.21 -23.07
N VAL A 146 17.74 -2.54 -22.69
CA VAL A 146 17.01 -1.88 -21.61
C VAL A 146 16.43 -2.96 -20.71
N SER A 147 16.78 -2.90 -19.43
CA SER A 147 16.39 -3.88 -18.43
C SER A 147 15.64 -3.22 -17.28
N ILE A 148 14.65 -3.93 -16.74
CA ILE A 148 14.04 -3.60 -15.45
C ILE A 148 14.79 -4.36 -14.36
N VAL A 149 15.23 -3.63 -13.34
CA VAL A 149 15.84 -4.18 -12.12
C VAL A 149 14.80 -4.18 -11.01
N TYR A 150 14.62 -5.31 -10.34
CA TYR A 150 13.60 -5.47 -9.30
C TYR A 150 14.06 -6.44 -8.21
N LEU A 151 13.43 -6.40 -7.05
CA LEU A 151 13.83 -7.20 -5.88
C LEU A 151 13.50 -8.68 -6.09
N ASN A 152 14.47 -9.54 -5.79
CA ASN A 152 14.32 -10.98 -5.73
C ASN A 152 13.64 -11.38 -4.41
N ASN A 153 12.35 -11.69 -4.45
CA ASN A 153 11.60 -12.11 -3.26
C ASN A 153 11.94 -13.51 -2.74
N SER A 154 12.86 -14.22 -3.38
CA SER A 154 13.47 -15.47 -2.91
C SER A 154 14.85 -15.26 -2.26
N TYR A 155 15.42 -14.06 -2.33
CA TYR A 155 16.67 -13.74 -1.65
C TYR A 155 16.47 -13.82 -0.13
N VAL A 156 17.38 -14.49 0.58
CA VAL A 156 17.38 -14.56 2.04
C VAL A 156 18.68 -13.95 2.55
N LYS A 157 18.57 -12.94 3.41
CA LYS A 157 19.72 -12.23 3.98
C LYS A 157 20.51 -13.15 4.91
N GLN A 158 21.84 -13.12 4.77
CA GLN A 158 22.81 -13.80 5.65
C GLN A 158 24.01 -12.86 5.83
N GLY A 159 24.11 -12.19 6.97
CA GLY A 159 25.14 -11.17 7.19
C GLY A 159 24.89 -9.89 6.37
N ALA A 160 25.90 -9.43 5.63
CA ALA A 160 25.76 -8.26 4.76
C ALA A 160 24.85 -8.57 3.56
N VAL A 161 24.15 -7.56 3.04
CA VAL A 161 23.29 -7.71 1.86
C VAL A 161 24.14 -7.98 0.62
N ASP A 162 23.87 -9.10 -0.06
CA ASP A 162 24.46 -9.41 -1.37
C ASP A 162 23.56 -8.84 -2.46
N VAL A 163 23.97 -7.70 -3.01
CA VAL A 163 23.19 -6.97 -4.03
C VAL A 163 23.06 -7.75 -5.34
N GLN A 164 24.00 -8.63 -5.67
CA GLN A 164 23.93 -9.44 -6.90
C GLN A 164 22.84 -10.52 -6.79
N GLN A 165 22.52 -10.97 -5.58
CA GLN A 165 21.41 -11.90 -5.32
C GLN A 165 20.10 -11.20 -4.96
N LEU A 166 20.18 -10.00 -4.37
CA LEU A 166 19.02 -9.19 -3.99
C LEU A 166 18.19 -8.75 -5.21
N PHE A 167 18.84 -8.50 -6.35
CA PHE A 167 18.18 -7.97 -7.53
C PHE A 167 18.09 -8.98 -8.67
N ASN A 168 16.91 -9.09 -9.26
CA ASN A 168 16.69 -9.64 -10.59
C ASN A 168 16.86 -8.55 -11.64
N ARG A 169 17.22 -8.96 -12.87
CA ARG A 169 17.32 -8.09 -14.04
C ARG A 169 16.66 -8.78 -15.23
N THR A 170 15.72 -8.10 -15.87
CA THR A 170 15.02 -8.63 -17.03
C THR A 170 15.07 -7.61 -18.15
N SER A 171 15.68 -7.98 -19.28
CA SER A 171 15.60 -7.20 -20.51
C SER A 171 14.14 -7.11 -20.95
N VAL A 172 13.72 -5.89 -21.28
CA VAL A 172 12.40 -5.57 -21.85
C VAL A 172 12.55 -4.91 -23.22
N LEU A 173 13.70 -5.07 -23.86
CA LEU A 173 14.02 -4.40 -25.12
C LEU A 173 13.02 -4.75 -26.22
N ALA A 174 12.60 -6.01 -26.33
CA ALA A 174 11.67 -6.45 -27.37
C ALA A 174 10.27 -5.81 -27.21
N GLU A 175 9.79 -5.69 -25.98
CA GLU A 175 8.56 -4.98 -25.63
C GLU A 175 8.69 -3.48 -25.90
N VAL A 176 9.81 -2.88 -25.46
CA VAL A 176 10.12 -1.46 -25.64
C VAL A 176 10.16 -1.07 -27.11
N LEU A 177 10.77 -1.89 -27.97
CA LEU A 177 10.86 -1.66 -29.40
C LEU A 177 9.49 -1.64 -30.08
N ARG A 178 8.54 -2.48 -29.62
CA ARG A 178 7.17 -2.52 -30.15
C ARG A 178 6.39 -1.23 -29.89
N GLU A 179 6.71 -0.51 -28.82
CA GLU A 179 6.04 0.74 -28.45
C GLU A 179 6.59 1.97 -29.19
N GLN A 180 7.80 1.91 -29.76
CA GLN A 180 8.53 3.09 -30.25
C GLN A 180 7.78 3.89 -31.31
N ALA A 181 7.07 3.22 -32.23
CA ALA A 181 6.36 3.88 -33.32
C ALA A 181 5.25 4.82 -32.81
N ALA A 182 4.65 4.54 -31.64
CA ALA A 182 3.55 5.32 -31.10
C ALA A 182 3.99 6.49 -30.21
N ILE A 183 5.25 6.52 -29.77
CA ILE A 183 5.75 7.50 -28.79
C ILE A 183 5.76 8.93 -29.34
N PRO A 184 6.31 9.23 -30.54
CA PRO A 184 6.36 10.61 -31.06
C PRO A 184 4.98 11.25 -31.18
N ALA A 185 4.01 10.53 -31.77
CA ALA A 185 2.65 11.01 -31.93
C ALA A 185 1.98 11.28 -30.57
N ARG A 186 2.25 10.44 -29.56
CA ARG A 186 1.73 10.64 -28.21
C ARG A 186 2.38 11.85 -27.52
N ILE A 187 3.69 12.03 -27.67
CA ILE A 187 4.39 13.20 -27.14
C ILE A 187 3.74 14.48 -27.68
N GLU A 188 3.53 14.57 -29.00
CA GLU A 188 2.91 15.76 -29.60
C GLU A 188 1.48 15.98 -29.12
N ALA A 189 0.66 14.92 -29.04
CA ALA A 189 -0.69 15.02 -28.49
C ALA A 189 -0.70 15.52 -27.03
N LEU A 190 0.22 15.06 -26.19
CA LEU A 190 0.33 15.50 -24.80
C LEU A 190 0.87 16.92 -24.68
N LYS A 191 1.79 17.35 -25.55
CA LYS A 191 2.23 18.76 -25.60
C LYS A 191 1.07 19.68 -25.98
N GLN A 192 0.26 19.30 -26.96
CA GLN A 192 -0.95 20.04 -27.33
C GLN A 192 -1.90 20.17 -26.14
N VAL A 193 -2.12 19.08 -25.38
CA VAL A 193 -2.90 19.14 -24.14
C VAL A 193 -2.32 20.20 -23.19
N VAL A 194 -1.02 20.19 -22.92
CA VAL A 194 -0.39 21.19 -22.02
C VAL A 194 -0.55 22.62 -22.53
N GLN A 195 -0.67 22.85 -23.84
CA GLN A 195 -0.82 24.18 -24.42
C GLN A 195 -2.26 24.70 -24.45
N GLN A 196 -3.27 23.87 -24.13
CA GLN A 196 -4.67 24.31 -24.09
C GLN A 196 -4.91 25.33 -22.97
N GLU A 197 -5.70 26.37 -23.26
CA GLU A 197 -6.10 27.37 -22.26
C GLU A 197 -7.03 26.78 -21.18
N GLN A 198 -7.79 25.75 -21.53
CA GLN A 198 -8.74 25.09 -20.64
C GLN A 198 -8.42 23.61 -20.53
N ALA A 199 -8.79 23.01 -19.40
CA ALA A 199 -8.62 21.59 -19.18
C ALA A 199 -9.45 20.78 -20.20
N PRO A 200 -8.90 19.67 -20.75
CA PRO A 200 -9.68 18.73 -21.55
C PRO A 200 -10.92 18.24 -20.81
N VAL A 201 -12.04 18.12 -21.55
CA VAL A 201 -13.30 17.58 -21.01
C VAL A 201 -13.18 16.05 -20.91
N VAL A 202 -12.79 15.59 -19.72
CA VAL A 202 -12.69 14.17 -19.36
C VAL A 202 -13.48 13.95 -18.08
N ASP A 203 -14.45 13.05 -18.12
CA ASP A 203 -15.24 12.63 -16.96
C ASP A 203 -14.44 11.64 -16.09
N ILE A 204 -14.92 11.38 -14.87
CA ILE A 204 -14.38 10.35 -14.00
C ILE A 204 -14.57 8.95 -14.61
N GLY A 205 -13.67 8.02 -14.29
CA GLY A 205 -13.70 6.67 -14.82
C GLY A 205 -12.63 5.78 -14.21
N PRO A 206 -12.46 4.53 -14.70
CA PRO A 206 -11.43 3.60 -14.22
C PRO A 206 -10.00 4.18 -14.24
N GLN A 207 -9.72 5.12 -15.15
CA GLN A 207 -8.46 5.87 -15.22
C GLN A 207 -8.14 6.70 -13.97
N CYS A 208 -9.12 6.92 -13.08
CA CYS A 208 -8.88 7.60 -11.80
C CYS A 208 -8.10 6.71 -10.80
N ASP A 209 -8.08 5.39 -11.00
CA ASP A 209 -7.50 4.44 -10.06
C ASP A 209 -6.41 3.55 -10.67
N ALA A 210 -6.37 3.42 -12.01
CA ALA A 210 -5.42 2.57 -12.72
C ALA A 210 -4.62 3.34 -13.79
N PRO A 211 -3.32 3.02 -13.98
CA PRO A 211 -2.51 2.05 -13.23
C PRO A 211 -2.11 2.52 -11.82
N TYR A 212 -2.28 3.81 -11.51
CA TYR A 212 -2.05 4.37 -10.18
C TYR A 212 -3.23 5.26 -9.77
N PRO A 213 -3.50 5.43 -8.46
CA PRO A 213 -4.45 6.43 -7.98
C PRO A 213 -4.11 7.83 -8.53
N CYS A 214 -5.11 8.52 -9.09
CA CYS A 214 -4.93 9.85 -9.64
C CYS A 214 -4.90 10.91 -8.53
N ASP A 215 -3.84 11.71 -8.46
CA ASP A 215 -3.70 12.79 -7.46
C ASP A 215 -4.83 13.84 -7.52
N PHE A 216 -5.48 14.00 -8.68
CA PHE A 216 -6.59 14.95 -8.87
C PHE A 216 -7.97 14.33 -8.64
N LYS A 217 -8.04 13.09 -8.16
CA LYS A 217 -9.31 12.45 -7.79
C LYS A 217 -10.14 13.31 -6.84
N PRO A 218 -9.57 13.93 -5.77
CA PRO A 218 -10.34 14.79 -4.86
C PRO A 218 -11.01 15.99 -5.54
N HIS A 219 -10.41 16.52 -6.61
CA HIS A 219 -10.96 17.63 -7.38
C HIS A 219 -12.01 17.15 -8.39
N CYS A 220 -11.67 16.13 -9.18
CA CYS A 220 -12.55 15.64 -10.25
C CYS A 220 -13.81 14.94 -9.73
N TRP A 221 -13.84 14.52 -8.47
CA TRP A 221 -14.97 13.80 -7.85
C TRP A 221 -15.86 14.67 -6.98
N LEU A 222 -15.66 16.00 -6.93
CA LEU A 222 -16.44 16.91 -6.07
C LEU A 222 -17.96 16.87 -6.33
N HIS A 223 -18.39 16.49 -7.53
CA HIS A 223 -19.80 16.37 -7.88
C HIS A 223 -20.44 15.06 -7.40
N ILE A 224 -19.64 14.10 -6.90
CA ILE A 224 -20.13 12.83 -6.40
C ILE A 224 -20.61 13.02 -4.95
N PRO A 225 -21.90 12.78 -4.67
CA PRO A 225 -22.43 12.95 -3.32
C PRO A 225 -21.91 11.86 -2.37
N GLU A 226 -21.97 12.11 -1.06
CA GLU A 226 -21.84 11.05 -0.06
C GLU A 226 -22.91 9.97 -0.27
N ARG A 227 -22.58 8.72 0.10
CA ARG A 227 -23.47 7.56 -0.05
C ARG A 227 -23.85 7.36 -1.52
N SER A 228 -22.85 7.55 -2.39
CA SER A 228 -23.00 7.36 -3.82
C SER A 228 -22.98 5.89 -4.22
N VAL A 229 -23.34 5.62 -5.47
CA VAL A 229 -23.20 4.29 -6.09
C VAL A 229 -21.76 3.77 -6.08
N PHE A 230 -20.75 4.65 -5.93
CA PHE A 230 -19.35 4.26 -5.78
C PHE A 230 -19.00 3.68 -4.41
N GLU A 231 -19.87 3.85 -3.42
CA GLU A 231 -19.77 3.24 -2.08
C GLU A 231 -20.57 1.93 -1.98
N LEU A 232 -21.23 1.50 -3.06
CA LEU A 232 -21.96 0.23 -3.11
C LEU A 232 -20.99 -0.94 -2.88
N THR A 233 -21.28 -1.75 -1.85
CA THR A 233 -20.40 -2.82 -1.40
C THR A 233 -20.13 -3.84 -2.50
N GLY A 234 -18.86 -4.20 -2.68
CA GLY A 234 -18.42 -5.15 -3.70
C GLY A 234 -18.65 -4.74 -5.16
N ALA A 235 -19.10 -3.50 -5.43
CA ALA A 235 -19.38 -3.08 -6.80
C ALA A 235 -18.09 -2.77 -7.59
N THR A 236 -17.96 -3.42 -8.76
CA THR A 236 -16.89 -3.18 -9.74
C THR A 236 -17.44 -2.39 -10.93
N GLU A 237 -17.84 -3.05 -12.00
CA GLU A 237 -18.42 -2.40 -13.20
C GLU A 237 -19.82 -1.84 -12.95
N GLN A 238 -20.56 -2.44 -12.01
CA GLN A 238 -21.93 -2.05 -11.70
C GLN A 238 -22.05 -0.57 -11.27
N LYS A 239 -21.10 -0.06 -10.47
CA LYS A 239 -21.13 1.34 -10.03
C LYS A 239 -20.96 2.32 -11.19
N TRP A 240 -20.18 1.96 -12.20
CA TRP A 240 -19.99 2.77 -13.41
C TRP A 240 -21.23 2.74 -14.29
N SER A 241 -21.86 1.57 -14.45
CA SER A 241 -23.15 1.44 -15.15
C SER A 241 -24.25 2.29 -14.51
N LEU A 242 -24.36 2.26 -13.18
CA LEU A 242 -25.30 3.10 -12.43
C LEU A 242 -25.01 4.60 -12.63
N TYR A 243 -23.75 5.01 -12.49
CA TYR A 243 -23.31 6.39 -12.71
C TYR A 243 -23.63 6.89 -14.14
N GLN A 244 -23.33 6.09 -15.16
CA GLN A 244 -23.62 6.41 -16.57
C GLN A 244 -25.13 6.55 -16.87
N ARG A 245 -25.97 5.87 -16.09
CA ARG A 245 -27.44 6.00 -16.14
C ARG A 245 -27.96 7.22 -15.35
N GLY A 246 -27.08 8.04 -14.78
CA GLY A 246 -27.43 9.20 -13.97
C GLY A 246 -27.82 8.88 -12.53
N ILE A 247 -27.63 7.64 -12.07
CA ILE A 247 -27.94 7.23 -10.70
C ILE A 247 -26.70 7.50 -9.84
N LEU A 248 -26.76 8.56 -9.02
CA LEU A 248 -25.63 8.99 -8.21
C LEU A 248 -25.66 8.43 -6.79
N LYS A 249 -26.83 8.38 -6.12
CA LYS A 249 -26.94 7.94 -4.73
C LYS A 249 -27.44 6.50 -4.62
N LEU A 250 -27.07 5.82 -3.53
CA LEU A 250 -27.55 4.47 -3.22
C LEU A 250 -29.08 4.40 -3.10
N VAL A 251 -29.70 5.44 -2.53
CA VAL A 251 -31.16 5.52 -2.36
C VAL A 251 -31.92 5.67 -3.68
N ASP A 252 -31.25 6.15 -4.72
CA ASP A 252 -31.83 6.32 -6.06
C ASP A 252 -31.75 5.02 -6.88
N ILE A 253 -31.14 3.95 -6.34
CA ILE A 253 -31.07 2.66 -7.02
C ILE A 253 -32.48 2.05 -7.13
N PRO A 254 -32.94 1.73 -8.37
CA PRO A 254 -34.25 1.12 -8.60
C PRO A 254 -34.42 -0.23 -7.91
N GLU A 255 -35.65 -0.55 -7.50
CA GLU A 255 -35.92 -1.83 -6.82
C GLU A 255 -35.58 -3.05 -7.68
N ASN A 256 -35.77 -2.96 -8.99
CA ASN A 256 -35.48 -4.04 -9.95
C ASN A 256 -34.00 -4.15 -10.33
N GLU A 257 -33.11 -3.32 -9.79
CA GLU A 257 -31.66 -3.43 -10.03
C GLU A 257 -31.14 -4.78 -9.51
N LYS A 258 -30.28 -5.45 -10.26
CA LYS A 258 -29.75 -6.75 -9.84
C LYS A 258 -28.64 -6.55 -8.81
N LEU A 259 -28.98 -6.71 -7.53
CA LEU A 259 -28.06 -6.55 -6.40
C LEU A 259 -27.84 -7.88 -5.67
N SER A 260 -26.62 -8.09 -5.16
CA SER A 260 -26.36 -9.16 -4.19
C SER A 260 -27.13 -8.91 -2.88
N ALA A 261 -27.23 -9.94 -2.02
CA ALA A 261 -27.90 -9.79 -0.72
C ALA A 261 -27.25 -8.68 0.15
N ALA A 262 -25.92 -8.57 0.14
CA ALA A 262 -25.19 -7.54 0.88
C ALA A 262 -25.46 -6.13 0.33
N GLN A 263 -25.44 -5.98 -1.00
CA GLN A 263 -25.76 -4.73 -1.67
C GLN A 263 -27.20 -4.29 -1.42
N ARG A 264 -28.16 -5.23 -1.56
CA ARG A 264 -29.57 -4.95 -1.30
C ARG A 264 -29.78 -4.51 0.14
N ARG A 265 -29.12 -5.18 1.09
CA ARG A 265 -29.18 -4.79 2.50
C ARG A 265 -28.64 -3.38 2.73
N GLN A 266 -27.50 -3.03 2.15
CA GLN A 266 -26.93 -1.67 2.25
C GLN A 266 -27.89 -0.62 1.70
N VAL A 267 -28.46 -0.86 0.51
CA VAL A 267 -29.42 0.07 -0.13
C VAL A 267 -30.68 0.21 0.72
N ASN A 268 -31.26 -0.91 1.16
CA ASN A 268 -32.49 -0.89 1.95
C ASN A 268 -32.29 -0.19 3.29
N ALA A 269 -31.18 -0.45 3.98
CA ALA A 269 -30.86 0.22 5.24
C ALA A 269 -30.69 1.74 5.08
N TRP A 270 -30.19 2.20 3.93
CA TRP A 270 -30.16 3.64 3.64
C TRP A 270 -31.52 4.23 3.28
N LYS A 271 -32.40 3.44 2.65
CA LYS A 271 -33.77 3.86 2.34
C LYS A 271 -34.66 3.92 3.59
N SER A 272 -34.54 2.95 4.50
CA SER A 272 -35.35 2.87 5.72
C SER A 272 -34.75 3.60 6.92
N GLY A 273 -33.41 3.71 6.98
CA GLY A 273 -32.70 4.16 8.18
C GLY A 273 -32.55 3.08 9.25
N GLU A 274 -32.94 1.84 8.96
CA GLU A 274 -32.97 0.73 9.94
C GLU A 274 -31.85 -0.28 9.71
N GLY A 275 -31.34 -0.85 10.82
CA GLY A 275 -30.39 -1.95 10.81
C GLY A 275 -31.04 -3.31 10.57
N HIS A 276 -30.22 -4.37 10.63
CA HIS A 276 -30.64 -5.74 10.46
C HIS A 276 -29.90 -6.66 11.43
N ILE A 277 -30.63 -7.52 12.16
CA ILE A 277 -30.06 -8.54 13.06
C ILE A 277 -30.68 -9.91 12.74
N GLN A 278 -29.84 -10.94 12.58
CA GLN A 278 -30.24 -12.35 12.56
C GLN A 278 -29.90 -12.97 13.92
N HIS A 279 -30.87 -13.00 14.82
CA HIS A 279 -30.64 -13.40 16.21
C HIS A 279 -30.12 -14.83 16.36
N GLU A 280 -30.73 -15.81 15.68
CA GLU A 280 -30.39 -17.23 15.85
C GLU A 280 -28.91 -17.56 15.50
N PRO A 281 -28.40 -17.25 14.29
CA PRO A 281 -27.00 -17.56 13.98
C PRO A 281 -26.01 -16.73 14.80
N LEU A 282 -26.36 -15.49 15.17
CA LEU A 282 -25.52 -14.66 16.03
C LEU A 282 -25.41 -15.25 17.44
N HIS A 283 -26.54 -15.66 18.02
CA HIS A 283 -26.58 -16.29 19.34
C HIS A 283 -25.81 -17.61 19.35
N GLN A 284 -26.00 -18.47 18.35
CA GLN A 284 -25.27 -19.74 18.23
C GLN A 284 -23.75 -19.53 18.16
N TRP A 285 -23.30 -18.53 17.39
CA TRP A 285 -21.87 -18.20 17.29
C TRP A 285 -21.30 -17.68 18.62
N LEU A 286 -22.02 -16.78 19.31
CA LEU A 286 -21.61 -16.23 20.60
C LEU A 286 -21.58 -17.29 21.71
N ALA A 287 -22.57 -18.18 21.74
CA ALA A 287 -22.68 -19.25 22.73
C ALA A 287 -21.57 -20.32 22.57
N ALA A 288 -20.95 -20.41 21.39
CA ALA A 288 -19.84 -21.30 21.12
C ALA A 288 -18.49 -20.76 21.61
N LEU A 289 -18.41 -19.54 22.18
CA LEU A 289 -17.17 -18.97 22.69
C LEU A 289 -16.77 -19.58 24.05
N GLU A 290 -15.52 -20.04 24.14
CA GLU A 290 -14.91 -20.60 25.35
C GLU A 290 -14.05 -19.56 26.05
N TYR A 291 -14.36 -19.28 27.31
CA TYR A 291 -13.61 -18.34 28.14
C TYR A 291 -12.44 -19.00 28.89
N PRO A 292 -11.32 -18.29 29.16
CA PRO A 292 -11.12 -16.87 28.89
C PRO A 292 -10.99 -16.56 27.39
N VAL A 293 -11.58 -15.45 26.97
CA VAL A 293 -11.50 -14.96 25.59
C VAL A 293 -10.35 -13.97 25.47
N HIS A 294 -9.48 -14.20 24.49
CA HIS A 294 -8.25 -13.46 24.21
C HIS A 294 -8.47 -12.60 22.96
N HIS A 295 -8.82 -11.33 23.13
CA HIS A 295 -8.94 -10.38 22.02
C HIS A 295 -7.54 -9.97 21.57
N PHE A 296 -7.18 -10.28 20.33
CA PHE A 296 -5.81 -10.34 19.88
C PHE A 296 -5.60 -9.66 18.54
N ASP A 297 -4.51 -8.91 18.42
CA ASP A 297 -4.12 -8.21 17.19
C ASP A 297 -2.59 -8.08 17.06
N PHE A 298 -2.10 -8.10 15.82
CA PHE A 298 -0.69 -7.96 15.48
C PHE A 298 -0.42 -6.70 14.66
N GLU A 299 0.68 -6.03 14.97
CA GLU A 299 1.28 -5.05 14.07
C GLU A 299 2.52 -5.63 13.39
N THR A 300 2.61 -5.42 12.07
CA THR A 300 3.67 -6.00 11.24
C THR A 300 4.36 -4.99 10.35
N MET A 301 5.61 -5.27 9.99
CA MET A 301 6.39 -4.53 8.99
C MET A 301 6.74 -5.41 7.80
N MET A 302 6.98 -4.77 6.65
CA MET A 302 7.38 -5.42 5.39
C MET A 302 8.47 -4.62 4.68
N PRO A 303 9.71 -4.59 5.20
CA PRO A 303 10.78 -3.81 4.61
C PRO A 303 11.12 -4.34 3.19
N SER A 304 11.36 -3.43 2.25
CA SER A 304 11.74 -3.78 0.87
C SER A 304 13.13 -4.42 0.81
N ILE A 305 14.06 -3.94 1.64
CA ILE A 305 15.39 -4.53 1.84
C ILE A 305 15.37 -5.27 3.19
N PRO A 306 15.69 -6.57 3.25
CA PRO A 306 15.63 -7.34 4.48
C PRO A 306 16.57 -6.77 5.55
N LEU A 307 16.05 -6.61 6.78
CA LEU A 307 16.81 -6.04 7.91
C LEU A 307 17.58 -7.12 8.69
N TYR A 308 16.98 -8.30 8.86
CA TYR A 308 17.50 -9.36 9.73
C TYR A 308 17.91 -10.60 8.93
N ASP A 309 18.81 -11.39 9.49
CA ASP A 309 19.20 -12.66 8.86
C ASP A 309 18.03 -13.65 8.83
N GLY A 310 17.99 -14.47 7.79
CA GLY A 310 16.86 -15.36 7.54
C GLY A 310 15.58 -14.65 7.05
N THR A 311 15.66 -13.36 6.69
CA THR A 311 14.52 -12.61 6.13
C THR A 311 14.70 -12.27 4.66
N ARG A 312 13.60 -12.00 3.95
CA ARG A 312 13.55 -11.69 2.52
C ARG A 312 12.82 -10.37 2.20
N PRO A 313 13.02 -9.77 1.01
CA PRO A 313 12.29 -8.58 0.58
C PRO A 313 10.77 -8.71 0.75
N PHE A 314 10.15 -7.70 1.37
CA PHE A 314 8.72 -7.63 1.66
C PHE A 314 8.18 -8.80 2.51
N GLN A 315 9.04 -9.48 3.27
CA GLN A 315 8.58 -10.45 4.25
C GLN A 315 7.80 -9.75 5.35
N GLN A 316 6.61 -10.27 5.65
CA GLN A 316 5.82 -9.78 6.75
C GLN A 316 6.38 -10.26 8.09
N MET A 317 6.64 -9.31 8.99
CA MET A 317 7.26 -9.57 10.28
C MET A 317 6.51 -8.85 11.38
N PRO A 318 5.99 -9.56 12.40
CA PRO A 318 5.37 -8.90 13.54
C PRO A 318 6.42 -8.23 14.41
N PHE A 319 6.11 -7.00 14.84
CA PHE A 319 6.95 -6.24 15.77
C PHE A 319 6.22 -5.85 17.05
N GLN A 320 4.89 -5.97 17.07
CA GLN A 320 4.05 -5.64 18.20
C GLN A 320 2.80 -6.51 18.21
N TYR A 321 2.27 -6.76 19.40
CA TYR A 321 0.91 -7.26 19.58
C TYR A 321 0.21 -6.56 20.73
N SER A 322 -1.11 -6.64 20.72
CA SER A 322 -1.98 -6.26 21.82
C SER A 322 -2.90 -7.42 22.16
N LEU A 323 -3.21 -7.56 23.46
CA LEU A 323 -4.03 -8.66 23.97
C LEU A 323 -4.91 -8.17 25.12
N HIS A 324 -6.23 -8.23 24.96
CA HIS A 324 -7.18 -8.06 26.07
C HIS A 324 -7.78 -9.42 26.44
N VAL A 325 -7.70 -9.80 27.72
CA VAL A 325 -8.20 -11.08 28.22
C VAL A 325 -9.44 -10.86 29.08
N GLN A 326 -10.56 -11.46 28.70
CA GLN A 326 -11.79 -11.49 29.50
C GLN A 326 -11.97 -12.88 30.10
N SER A 327 -12.19 -12.95 31.42
CA SER A 327 -12.35 -14.23 32.13
C SER A 327 -13.74 -14.85 32.01
N ALA A 328 -14.76 -14.03 31.73
CA ALA A 328 -16.15 -14.45 31.55
C ALA A 328 -16.91 -13.40 30.70
N PRO A 329 -18.11 -13.71 30.18
CA PRO A 329 -18.97 -12.72 29.53
C PRO A 329 -19.15 -11.48 30.41
N SER A 330 -19.05 -10.29 29.82
CA SER A 330 -19.14 -8.99 30.51
C SER A 330 -18.12 -8.72 31.62
N ALA A 331 -17.15 -9.60 31.87
CA ALA A 331 -16.08 -9.33 32.83
C ALA A 331 -15.11 -8.25 32.30
N PRO A 332 -14.55 -7.39 33.17
CA PRO A 332 -13.51 -6.45 32.78
C PRO A 332 -12.32 -7.17 32.14
N ALA A 333 -11.79 -6.60 31.05
CA ALA A 333 -10.62 -7.16 30.38
C ALA A 333 -9.32 -6.71 31.04
N THR A 334 -8.34 -7.62 31.14
CA THR A 334 -6.95 -7.29 31.51
C THR A 334 -6.11 -7.17 30.24
N HIS A 335 -5.25 -6.16 30.16
CA HIS A 335 -4.47 -5.84 28.96
C HIS A 335 -3.01 -6.29 29.10
N HIS A 336 -2.51 -6.94 28.05
CA HIS A 336 -1.11 -7.33 27.85
C HIS A 336 -0.65 -6.81 26.48
N GLU A 337 0.64 -6.51 26.34
CA GLU A 337 1.19 -5.97 25.11
C GLU A 337 2.67 -6.30 24.95
N PHE A 338 3.13 -6.28 23.70
CA PHE A 338 4.55 -6.33 23.35
C PHE A 338 4.83 -5.28 22.27
N LEU A 339 5.92 -4.54 22.40
CA LEU A 339 6.45 -3.67 21.35
C LEU A 339 7.97 -3.79 21.29
N ALA A 340 8.46 -4.28 20.16
CA ALA A 340 9.88 -4.40 19.89
C ALA A 340 10.62 -3.07 20.03
N ASP A 341 11.91 -3.14 20.35
CA ASP A 341 12.76 -1.96 20.60
C ASP A 341 13.20 -1.25 19.31
N GLY A 342 13.17 -1.95 18.17
CA GLY A 342 13.65 -1.48 16.88
C GLY A 342 15.15 -1.68 16.66
N THR A 343 15.84 -2.45 17.49
CA THR A 343 17.31 -2.68 17.37
C THR A 343 17.67 -4.11 16.98
N SER A 344 16.81 -5.08 17.29
CA SER A 344 17.04 -6.50 17.06
C SER A 344 15.85 -7.15 16.34
N ASP A 345 16.02 -8.39 15.87
CA ASP A 345 14.93 -9.17 15.27
C ASP A 345 13.85 -9.42 16.33
N PRO A 346 12.61 -8.92 16.14
CA PRO A 346 11.59 -8.98 17.17
C PRO A 346 10.97 -10.36 17.35
N ARG A 347 11.08 -11.27 16.37
CA ARG A 347 10.23 -12.47 16.28
C ARG A 347 10.37 -13.39 17.48
N GLU A 348 11.60 -13.64 17.93
CA GLU A 348 11.87 -14.57 19.03
C GLU A 348 11.29 -14.07 20.35
N ALA A 349 11.61 -12.83 20.74
CA ALA A 349 11.12 -12.23 21.98
C ALA A 349 9.59 -12.05 21.97
N LEU A 350 9.04 -11.68 20.81
CA LEU A 350 7.60 -11.51 20.63
C LEU A 350 6.84 -12.84 20.84
N VAL A 351 7.30 -13.94 20.24
CA VAL A 351 6.66 -15.25 20.38
C VAL A 351 6.75 -15.78 21.81
N GLN A 352 7.90 -15.62 22.46
CA GLN A 352 8.08 -16.07 23.85
C GLN A 352 7.10 -15.35 24.81
N GLN A 353 6.95 -14.04 24.66
CA GLN A 353 6.03 -13.24 25.49
C GLN A 353 4.56 -13.54 25.14
N LEU A 354 4.23 -13.70 23.85
CA LEU A 354 2.90 -14.05 23.38
C LEU A 354 2.39 -15.37 23.97
N LEU A 355 3.22 -16.42 23.91
CA LEU A 355 2.86 -17.75 24.42
C LEU A 355 2.63 -17.74 25.94
N LYS A 356 3.37 -16.89 26.67
CA LYS A 356 3.18 -16.69 28.11
C LYS A 356 1.87 -15.98 28.42
N ASP A 357 1.53 -14.94 27.67
CA ASP A 357 0.35 -14.11 27.95
C ASP A 357 -0.97 -14.79 27.54
N ILE A 358 -1.01 -15.55 26.43
CA ILE A 358 -2.24 -16.24 25.95
C ILE A 358 -2.56 -17.51 26.74
N GLY A 359 -1.55 -18.19 27.30
CA GLY A 359 -1.73 -19.44 28.02
C GLY A 359 -2.37 -20.57 27.18
N PRO A 360 -2.78 -21.69 27.81
CA PRO A 360 -3.16 -22.91 27.09
C PRO A 360 -4.66 -23.07 26.77
N THR A 361 -5.55 -22.25 27.32
CA THR A 361 -7.01 -22.48 27.31
C THR A 361 -7.80 -21.28 26.80
N GLY A 362 -9.04 -21.51 26.35
CA GLY A 362 -9.97 -20.46 25.93
C GLY A 362 -9.72 -19.95 24.51
N ASP A 363 -10.71 -19.29 23.92
CA ASP A 363 -10.65 -18.84 22.54
C ASP A 363 -9.78 -17.59 22.36
N ILE A 364 -9.28 -17.43 21.14
CA ILE A 364 -8.56 -16.25 20.68
C ILE A 364 -9.44 -15.53 19.65
N LEU A 365 -9.98 -14.38 20.01
CA LEU A 365 -10.75 -13.56 19.08
C LEU A 365 -9.82 -12.58 18.38
N ALA A 366 -9.78 -12.65 17.05
CA ALA A 366 -9.18 -11.64 16.21
C ALA A 366 -10.25 -11.00 15.32
N TYR A 367 -9.94 -9.84 14.74
CA TYR A 367 -10.81 -9.18 13.77
C TYR A 367 -10.16 -9.25 12.40
N ASN A 368 -10.74 -10.06 11.49
CA ASN A 368 -10.06 -10.53 10.27
C ASN A 368 -8.96 -11.57 10.54
N ALA A 369 -9.31 -12.59 11.33
CA ALA A 369 -8.45 -13.68 11.82
C ALA A 369 -7.56 -14.40 10.78
N THR A 370 -7.84 -14.24 9.48
CA THR A 370 -6.98 -14.78 8.42
C THR A 370 -5.57 -14.21 8.51
N PHE A 371 -5.44 -12.92 8.87
CA PHE A 371 -4.16 -12.24 8.99
C PHE A 371 -3.34 -12.78 10.17
N GLU A 372 -3.92 -12.87 11.37
CA GLU A 372 -3.24 -13.35 12.57
C GLU A 372 -2.81 -14.81 12.40
N ARG A 373 -3.66 -15.65 11.79
CA ARG A 373 -3.30 -17.04 11.44
C ARG A 373 -2.13 -17.11 10.48
N MET A 374 -2.07 -16.23 9.47
CA MET A 374 -0.95 -16.18 8.54
C MET A 374 0.33 -15.77 9.27
N VAL A 375 0.30 -14.72 10.08
CA VAL A 375 1.45 -14.26 10.89
C VAL A 375 1.95 -15.37 11.81
N LEU A 376 1.07 -16.06 12.52
CA LEU A 376 1.45 -17.19 13.38
C LEU A 376 2.07 -18.35 12.58
N ARG A 377 1.53 -18.69 11.42
CA ARG A 377 2.11 -19.74 10.56
C ARG A 377 3.48 -19.35 10.03
N ASP A 378 3.67 -18.09 9.66
CA ASP A 378 4.97 -17.56 9.23
C ASP A 378 5.97 -17.59 10.38
N LEU A 379 5.57 -17.20 11.59
CA LEU A 379 6.40 -17.32 12.79
C LEU A 379 6.77 -18.80 13.08
N ALA A 380 5.83 -19.73 12.95
CA ALA A 380 6.10 -21.16 13.16
C ALA A 380 7.06 -21.74 12.09
N ARG A 381 6.99 -21.25 10.84
CA ARG A 381 7.96 -21.60 9.79
C ARG A 381 9.34 -21.04 10.12
N ASP A 382 9.40 -19.77 10.51
CA ASP A 382 10.65 -19.04 10.70
C ASP A 382 11.37 -19.43 12.01
N LEU A 383 10.61 -19.83 13.02
CA LEU A 383 11.08 -20.25 14.35
C LEU A 383 10.59 -21.68 14.66
N PRO A 384 11.18 -22.72 14.03
CA PRO A 384 10.67 -24.08 14.10
C PRO A 384 10.64 -24.67 15.51
N HIS A 385 11.46 -24.17 16.45
CA HIS A 385 11.43 -24.59 17.86
C HIS A 385 10.18 -24.10 18.61
N HIS A 386 9.54 -23.01 18.16
CA HIS A 386 8.25 -22.54 18.68
C HIS A 386 7.04 -23.12 17.95
N ALA A 387 7.25 -23.77 16.80
CA ALA A 387 6.16 -24.25 15.94
C ALA A 387 5.14 -25.13 16.67
N PRO A 388 5.52 -26.11 17.53
CA PRO A 388 4.54 -26.93 18.24
C PRO A 388 3.61 -26.12 19.15
N ALA A 389 4.14 -25.10 19.83
CA ALA A 389 3.36 -24.24 20.72
C ALA A 389 2.44 -23.31 19.92
N ILE A 390 2.94 -22.70 18.84
CA ILE A 390 2.14 -21.85 17.96
C ILE A 390 1.00 -22.65 17.30
N GLN A 391 1.26 -23.89 16.90
CA GLN A 391 0.24 -24.75 16.29
C GLN A 391 -0.94 -25.04 17.23
N GLN A 392 -0.73 -25.02 18.54
CA GLN A 392 -1.81 -25.18 19.53
C GLN A 392 -2.71 -23.94 19.62
N LEU A 393 -2.23 -22.76 19.21
CA LEU A 393 -3.04 -21.53 19.18
C LEU A 393 -4.02 -21.52 18.00
N LEU A 394 -3.60 -22.03 16.84
CA LEU A 394 -4.36 -21.89 15.59
C LEU A 394 -5.81 -22.38 15.67
N PRO A 395 -6.13 -23.56 16.27
CA PRO A 395 -7.52 -24.03 16.37
C PRO A 395 -8.41 -23.16 17.28
N ARG A 396 -7.81 -22.44 18.24
CA ARG A 396 -8.51 -21.58 19.21
C ARG A 396 -8.92 -20.23 18.62
N ILE A 397 -8.37 -19.86 17.45
CA ILE A 397 -8.67 -18.58 16.84
C ILE A 397 -10.08 -18.59 16.26
N LYS A 398 -10.86 -17.53 16.51
CA LYS A 398 -12.18 -17.25 15.93
C LYS A 398 -12.20 -15.80 15.41
N ASP A 399 -13.02 -15.52 14.40
CA ASP A 399 -13.04 -14.22 13.73
C ASP A 399 -14.27 -13.41 14.16
N LEU A 400 -14.08 -12.37 14.97
CA LEU A 400 -15.19 -11.49 15.40
C LEU A 400 -15.84 -10.77 14.21
N MET A 401 -15.11 -10.63 13.09
CA MET A 401 -15.65 -10.04 11.87
C MET A 401 -16.77 -10.89 11.24
N ASP A 402 -16.89 -12.19 11.59
CA ASP A 402 -17.91 -13.09 11.05
C ASP A 402 -19.35 -12.60 11.29
N ALA A 403 -19.62 -12.04 12.46
CA ALA A 403 -20.94 -11.48 12.80
C ALA A 403 -21.42 -10.45 11.76
N PHE A 404 -20.49 -9.69 11.18
CA PHE A 404 -20.75 -8.63 10.22
C PHE A 404 -20.61 -9.12 8.78
N ARG A 405 -19.56 -9.91 8.50
CA ARG A 405 -19.27 -10.47 7.17
C ARG A 405 -20.42 -11.34 6.65
N HIS A 406 -21.02 -12.16 7.52
CA HIS A 406 -22.18 -12.97 7.19
C HIS A 406 -23.50 -12.18 7.23
N GLY A 407 -23.46 -10.94 7.70
CA GLY A 407 -24.65 -10.13 7.88
C GLY A 407 -25.60 -10.71 8.94
N TRP A 408 -25.08 -11.25 10.03
CA TRP A 408 -25.91 -11.50 11.20
C TRP A 408 -26.17 -10.21 11.96
N TYR A 409 -25.25 -9.26 11.90
CA TYR A 409 -25.45 -7.90 12.38
C TYR A 409 -25.10 -6.89 11.29
N TYR A 410 -25.96 -5.90 11.08
CA TYR A 410 -25.68 -4.77 10.20
C TYR A 410 -26.37 -3.50 10.71
N ALA A 411 -25.61 -2.40 10.81
CA ALA A 411 -26.14 -1.07 11.08
C ALA A 411 -25.96 -0.15 9.85
N PRO A 412 -26.89 0.78 9.56
CA PRO A 412 -26.77 1.70 8.42
C PRO A 412 -25.44 2.48 8.39
N GLN A 413 -24.94 2.87 9.56
CA GLN A 413 -23.68 3.59 9.76
C GLN A 413 -22.46 2.81 9.26
N MET A 414 -22.58 1.48 9.14
CA MET A 414 -21.53 0.63 8.57
C MET A 414 -21.37 0.82 7.05
N ASN A 415 -22.37 1.35 6.37
CA ASN A 415 -22.36 1.70 4.95
C ASN A 415 -21.77 0.60 4.04
N GLY A 416 -22.27 -0.64 4.19
CA GLY A 416 -21.84 -1.79 3.39
C GLY A 416 -20.42 -2.29 3.70
N LYS A 417 -19.72 -1.70 4.68
CA LYS A 417 -18.41 -2.13 5.17
C LYS A 417 -18.56 -2.85 6.50
N TYR A 418 -17.52 -3.58 6.89
CA TYR A 418 -17.51 -4.34 8.14
C TYR A 418 -16.09 -4.41 8.72
N GLY A 419 -15.23 -3.42 8.44
CA GLY A 419 -13.95 -3.30 9.12
C GLY A 419 -14.14 -2.71 10.53
N ILE A 420 -13.28 -3.06 11.49
CA ILE A 420 -13.43 -2.65 12.89
C ILE A 420 -13.52 -1.13 13.06
N LYS A 421 -12.76 -0.35 12.29
CA LYS A 421 -12.79 1.12 12.32
C LYS A 421 -14.09 1.74 11.83
N THR A 422 -14.89 0.95 11.11
CA THR A 422 -16.24 1.32 10.68
C THR A 422 -17.29 0.78 11.65
N VAL A 423 -17.12 -0.45 12.13
CA VAL A 423 -18.06 -1.12 13.04
C VAL A 423 -18.04 -0.49 14.44
N LEU A 424 -16.85 -0.24 15.01
CA LEU A 424 -16.71 0.32 16.35
C LEU A 424 -17.51 1.62 16.52
N PRO A 425 -17.31 2.69 15.74
CA PRO A 425 -18.10 3.91 15.92
C PRO A 425 -19.57 3.77 15.53
N ALA A 426 -19.93 2.74 14.73
CA ALA A 426 -21.33 2.46 14.43
C ALA A 426 -22.08 1.84 15.62
N LEU A 427 -21.40 1.02 16.43
CA LEU A 427 -21.99 0.33 17.58
C LEU A 427 -21.74 1.05 18.91
N VAL A 428 -20.58 1.70 19.04
CA VAL A 428 -20.11 2.37 20.25
C VAL A 428 -19.64 3.79 19.85
N PRO A 429 -20.56 4.74 19.63
CA PRO A 429 -20.23 6.05 19.07
C PRO A 429 -19.29 6.92 19.92
N THR A 430 -19.11 6.57 21.19
CA THR A 430 -18.18 7.22 22.11
C THR A 430 -16.72 6.81 21.89
N LEU A 431 -16.46 5.73 21.14
CA LEU A 431 -15.13 5.24 20.84
C LEU A 431 -14.78 5.38 19.36
N SER A 432 -13.58 5.89 19.10
CA SER A 432 -13.03 5.98 17.75
C SER A 432 -11.51 6.12 17.77
N TYR A 433 -10.88 5.85 16.64
CA TYR A 433 -9.45 6.01 16.42
C TYR A 433 -9.05 7.48 16.15
N LYS A 434 -10.01 8.39 15.98
CA LYS A 434 -9.78 9.76 15.47
C LYS A 434 -8.95 10.64 16.40
N THR A 435 -8.87 10.29 17.68
CA THR A 435 -8.10 11.03 18.70
C THR A 435 -6.66 10.55 18.82
N LEU A 436 -6.29 9.47 18.12
CA LEU A 436 -4.94 8.89 18.18
C LEU A 436 -4.00 9.57 17.17
N ASN A 437 -2.71 9.65 17.51
CA ASN A 437 -1.68 10.15 16.61
C ASN A 437 -1.38 9.17 15.47
N VAL A 438 -1.45 7.87 15.76
CA VAL A 438 -1.44 6.79 14.76
C VAL A 438 -2.86 6.27 14.64
N GLN A 439 -3.42 6.38 13.43
CA GLN A 439 -4.81 6.01 13.16
C GLN A 439 -4.94 4.84 12.18
N GLU A 440 -3.84 4.45 11.53
CA GLU A 440 -3.82 3.43 10.47
C GLU A 440 -2.60 2.51 10.58
N GLY A 441 -2.82 1.20 10.41
CA GLY A 441 -1.76 0.18 10.52
C GLY A 441 -0.64 0.37 9.51
N GLY A 442 -0.95 0.89 8.31
CA GLY A 442 0.09 1.25 7.33
C GLY A 442 1.05 2.34 7.85
N THR A 443 0.55 3.27 8.66
CA THR A 443 1.40 4.29 9.32
C THR A 443 2.19 3.67 10.47
N ALA A 444 1.59 2.80 11.28
CA ALA A 444 2.29 2.08 12.35
C ALA A 444 3.48 1.26 11.78
N SER A 445 3.18 0.44 10.78
CA SER A 445 4.13 -0.39 10.02
C SER A 445 5.28 0.44 9.46
N LEU A 446 4.97 1.54 8.80
CA LEU A 446 5.95 2.47 8.25
C LEU A 446 6.87 3.02 9.33
N ARG A 447 6.30 3.63 10.38
CA ARG A 447 7.09 4.31 11.41
C ARG A 447 8.00 3.34 12.15
N PHE A 448 7.52 2.13 12.43
CA PHE A 448 8.35 1.11 13.02
C PHE A 448 9.44 0.62 12.06
N THR A 449 9.15 0.46 10.76
CA THR A 449 10.18 0.12 9.76
C THR A 449 11.27 1.19 9.69
N GLN A 450 10.90 2.48 9.76
CA GLN A 450 11.86 3.59 9.81
C GLN A 450 12.71 3.54 11.09
N LEU A 451 12.10 3.21 12.23
CA LEU A 451 12.82 3.02 13.49
C LEU A 451 13.83 1.87 13.38
N ALA A 452 13.38 0.70 12.90
CA ALA A 452 14.17 -0.50 12.76
C ALA A 452 15.31 -0.38 11.71
N SER A 453 15.15 0.48 10.72
CA SER A 453 16.17 0.79 9.71
C SER A 453 17.08 1.95 10.09
N GLY A 454 16.84 2.61 11.23
CA GLY A 454 17.61 3.79 11.66
C GLY A 454 17.35 5.05 10.83
N THR A 455 16.26 5.09 10.05
CA THR A 455 15.88 6.23 9.19
C THR A 455 14.82 7.14 9.82
N TYR A 456 14.27 6.76 10.98
CA TYR A 456 13.31 7.59 11.69
C TYR A 456 13.98 8.79 12.36
N THR A 457 13.56 10.00 11.99
CA THR A 457 14.11 11.27 12.50
C THR A 457 13.21 11.97 13.53
N GLY A 458 12.07 11.37 13.88
CA GLY A 458 11.11 11.94 14.83
C GLY A 458 11.42 11.60 16.30
N ASN A 459 10.49 11.93 17.18
CA ASN A 459 10.60 11.61 18.61
C ASN A 459 10.29 10.12 18.85
N VAL A 460 11.30 9.35 19.24
CA VAL A 460 11.18 7.89 19.47
C VAL A 460 10.28 7.56 20.67
N PRO A 461 10.46 8.15 21.88
CA PRO A 461 9.54 7.92 22.99
C PRO A 461 8.07 8.15 22.63
N GLN A 462 7.77 9.26 21.95
CA GLN A 462 6.40 9.58 21.54
C GLN A 462 5.86 8.55 20.54
N LEU A 463 6.65 8.17 19.53
CA LEU A 463 6.26 7.15 18.56
C LEU A 463 5.89 5.84 19.27
N ARG A 464 6.70 5.41 20.24
CA ARG A 464 6.42 4.18 21.00
C ARG A 464 5.10 4.28 21.76
N THR A 465 4.84 5.39 22.43
CA THR A 465 3.55 5.65 23.10
C THR A 465 2.39 5.59 22.11
N ASP A 466 2.54 6.19 20.93
CA ASP A 466 1.49 6.23 19.91
C ASP A 466 1.20 4.84 19.32
N LEU A 467 2.25 4.03 19.08
CA LEU A 467 2.13 2.65 18.62
C LEU A 467 1.41 1.76 19.64
N LEU A 468 1.77 1.88 20.93
CA LEU A 468 1.10 1.14 22.02
C LEU A 468 -0.38 1.53 22.13
N ALA A 469 -0.68 2.83 22.11
CA ALA A 469 -2.06 3.32 22.21
C ALA A 469 -2.94 2.86 21.03
N TYR A 470 -2.38 2.86 19.80
CA TYR A 470 -3.07 2.39 18.61
C TYR A 470 -3.40 0.89 18.70
N CYS A 471 -2.40 0.04 18.91
CA CYS A 471 -2.61 -1.42 18.98
C CYS A 471 -3.49 -1.82 20.19
N LYS A 472 -3.41 -1.07 21.30
CA LYS A 472 -4.35 -1.22 22.42
C LYS A 472 -5.80 -0.96 22.03
N MET A 473 -6.04 0.08 21.22
CA MET A 473 -7.38 0.42 20.74
C MET A 473 -7.95 -0.70 19.86
N ASP A 474 -7.13 -1.37 19.05
CA ASP A 474 -7.60 -2.45 18.16
C ASP A 474 -8.23 -3.62 18.93
N THR A 475 -7.62 -4.09 20.01
CA THR A 475 -8.21 -5.16 20.82
C THR A 475 -9.26 -4.68 21.82
N LEU A 476 -9.17 -3.44 22.31
CA LEU A 476 -10.25 -2.83 23.10
C LEU A 476 -11.53 -2.70 22.27
N ALA A 477 -11.41 -2.33 20.99
CA ALA A 477 -12.54 -2.27 20.07
C ALA A 477 -13.25 -3.62 19.95
N MET A 478 -12.49 -4.73 19.93
CA MET A 478 -13.06 -6.08 19.89
C MET A 478 -13.82 -6.43 21.18
N VAL A 479 -13.30 -6.04 22.35
CA VAL A 479 -13.99 -6.19 23.65
C VAL A 479 -15.35 -5.50 23.63
N GLU A 480 -15.36 -4.23 23.22
CA GLU A 480 -16.57 -3.39 23.20
C GLU A 480 -17.58 -3.87 22.16
N VAL A 481 -17.12 -4.24 20.97
CA VAL A 481 -17.97 -4.82 19.93
C VAL A 481 -18.58 -6.15 20.37
N LEU A 482 -17.80 -7.04 20.99
CA LEU A 482 -18.31 -8.30 21.53
C LEU A 482 -19.40 -8.02 22.59
N GLY A 483 -19.18 -7.05 23.47
CA GLY A 483 -20.17 -6.64 24.47
C GLY A 483 -21.50 -6.20 23.86
N VAL A 484 -21.47 -5.39 22.79
CA VAL A 484 -22.70 -4.99 22.07
C VAL A 484 -23.39 -6.20 21.43
N LEU A 485 -22.63 -7.08 20.78
CA LEU A 485 -23.20 -8.29 20.14
C LEU A 485 -23.87 -9.21 21.17
N GLN A 486 -23.29 -9.34 22.37
CA GLN A 486 -23.87 -10.11 23.47
C GLN A 486 -25.17 -9.49 23.97
N GLN A 487 -25.25 -8.15 24.09
CA GLN A 487 -26.45 -7.47 24.58
C GLN A 487 -27.67 -7.62 23.67
N VAL A 488 -27.48 -7.73 22.35
CA VAL A 488 -28.59 -7.82 21.38
C VAL A 488 -29.17 -9.23 21.20
N VAL A 489 -28.53 -10.25 21.79
CA VAL A 489 -29.02 -11.65 21.78
C VAL A 489 -29.53 -12.13 23.14
N LEU A 490 -29.39 -11.30 24.19
CA LEU A 490 -30.10 -11.48 25.46
C LEU A 490 -31.58 -11.12 25.30
#